data_AF-A0A844BYN9-F1
#
_entry.id   AF-A0A844BYN9-F1
#
_cell.length_a   1.000
_cell.length_b   1.000
_cell.length_c   1.000
_cell.angle_alpha   90.00
_cell.angle_beta   90.00
_cell.angle_gamma   90.00
#
_symmetry.space_group_name_H-M   'P 1'
#
loop_
_entity.id
_entity.type
_entity.pdbx_description
1 polymer ?
#
loop_
_entity_poly.entity_id
_entity_poly.type
_entity_poly.pdbx_seq_one_letter_code
_entity_poly.pdbx_strand_id
1 'polypeptide(L)'
;MPWIEALKREVERHGLGPVADVMGVSRGAVSQLVNNKYPGNLDSMKKRVEGAFFNRTVLCPVAGEIPAQQCFTNQRKKPGSNPMNLRFFKACRSGCEHSQQKPQFSGELIESQYLEEPRATQIKREDIGRALELLRREAELKAGNDTEQQQLAYIDLLEKKVRELSDKLNHYQGN
;
A
#
# COMPACT_ATOMS: atom_id res chain seq x y z
N MET A 1 -13.91 -38.55 -5.23
CA MET A 1 -13.50 -37.13 -5.46
C MET A 1 -14.04 -36.27 -4.31
N PRO A 2 -13.30 -36.16 -3.18
CA PRO A 2 -13.82 -35.58 -1.94
C PRO A 2 -14.23 -34.09 -2.04
N TRP A 3 -13.57 -33.30 -2.90
CA TRP A 3 -13.84 -31.86 -3.03
C TRP A 3 -15.10 -31.53 -3.85
N ILE A 4 -15.44 -32.36 -4.87
CA ILE A 4 -16.67 -32.16 -5.66
C ILE A 4 -17.90 -32.42 -4.78
N GLU A 5 -17.82 -33.44 -3.92
CA GLU A 5 -18.92 -33.76 -3.00
C GLU A 5 -19.11 -32.66 -1.95
N ALA A 6 -18.02 -32.09 -1.43
CA ALA A 6 -18.10 -30.91 -0.59
C ALA A 6 -18.74 -29.72 -1.33
N LEU A 7 -18.33 -29.46 -2.57
CA LEU A 7 -18.93 -28.41 -3.40
C LEU A 7 -20.44 -28.63 -3.58
N LYS A 8 -20.88 -29.86 -3.83
CA LYS A 8 -22.30 -30.20 -3.96
C LYS A 8 -23.08 -29.87 -2.69
N ARG A 9 -22.56 -30.25 -1.52
CA ARG A 9 -23.19 -29.93 -0.23
C ARG A 9 -23.31 -28.43 0.00
N GLU A 10 -22.27 -27.67 -0.33
CA GLU A 10 -22.31 -26.21 -0.20
C GLU A 10 -23.32 -25.57 -1.17
N VAL A 11 -23.43 -26.09 -2.40
CA VAL A 11 -24.45 -25.66 -3.37
C VAL A 11 -25.86 -26.02 -2.89
N GLU A 12 -26.05 -27.16 -2.25
CA GLU A 12 -27.35 -27.55 -1.69
C GLU A 12 -27.75 -26.66 -0.51
N ARG A 13 -26.79 -26.23 0.32
CA ARG A 13 -27.02 -25.33 1.45
C ARG A 13 -27.26 -23.87 1.06
N HIS A 14 -26.48 -23.35 0.12
CA HIS A 14 -26.41 -21.91 -0.16
C HIS A 14 -26.86 -21.55 -1.58
N GLY A 15 -27.05 -22.52 -2.47
CA GLY A 15 -27.39 -22.30 -3.86
C GLY A 15 -26.19 -21.99 -4.74
N LEU A 16 -26.39 -22.11 -6.06
CA LEU A 16 -25.32 -21.93 -7.07
C LEU A 16 -24.75 -20.50 -7.12
N GLY A 17 -25.58 -19.48 -6.88
CA GLY A 17 -25.17 -18.08 -6.96
C GLY A 17 -24.17 -17.71 -5.85
N PRO A 18 -24.57 -17.83 -4.57
CA PRO A 18 -23.68 -17.50 -3.45
C PRO A 18 -22.38 -18.31 -3.46
N VAL A 19 -22.44 -19.61 -3.79
CA VAL A 19 -21.24 -20.44 -3.92
C VAL A 19 -20.32 -19.92 -5.04
N ALA A 20 -20.86 -19.51 -6.18
CA ALA A 20 -20.07 -18.95 -7.27
C ALA A 20 -19.39 -17.63 -6.87
N ASP A 21 -20.08 -16.78 -6.11
CA ASP A 21 -19.56 -15.51 -5.63
C ASP A 21 -18.39 -15.72 -4.65
N VAL A 22 -18.55 -16.64 -3.68
CA VAL A 22 -17.48 -17.03 -2.74
C VAL A 22 -16.28 -17.60 -3.51
N MET A 23 -16.53 -18.47 -4.49
CA MET A 23 -15.50 -19.06 -5.35
C MET A 23 -14.96 -18.13 -6.44
N GLY A 24 -15.45 -16.87 -6.55
CA GLY A 24 -15.04 -15.91 -7.57
C GLY A 24 -15.04 -16.48 -9.00
N VAL A 25 -16.04 -17.30 -9.33
CA VAL A 25 -16.27 -17.92 -10.65
C VAL A 25 -17.69 -17.63 -11.13
N SER A 26 -18.01 -17.96 -12.38
CA SER A 26 -19.37 -17.84 -12.88
C SER A 26 -20.27 -18.94 -12.32
N ARG A 27 -21.56 -18.61 -12.15
CA ARG A 27 -22.61 -19.60 -11.78
C ARG A 27 -22.63 -20.81 -12.72
N GLY A 28 -22.42 -20.56 -14.03
CA GLY A 28 -22.34 -21.61 -15.04
C GLY A 28 -21.17 -22.57 -14.81
N ALA A 29 -20.01 -22.06 -14.38
CA ALA A 29 -18.85 -22.90 -14.06
C ALA A 29 -19.15 -23.82 -12.85
N VAL A 30 -19.79 -23.30 -11.80
CA VAL A 30 -20.21 -24.12 -10.64
C VAL A 30 -21.20 -25.20 -11.07
N SER A 31 -22.20 -24.85 -11.88
CA SER A 31 -23.18 -25.83 -12.40
C SER A 31 -22.49 -26.92 -13.24
N GLN A 32 -21.57 -26.55 -14.12
CA GLN A 32 -20.80 -27.52 -14.91
C GLN A 32 -19.92 -28.41 -14.04
N LEU A 33 -19.32 -27.89 -12.98
CA LEU A 33 -18.50 -28.67 -12.03
C LEU A 33 -19.33 -29.71 -11.28
N VAL A 34 -20.47 -29.30 -10.72
CA VAL A 34 -21.38 -30.18 -9.97
C VAL A 34 -21.92 -31.31 -10.86
N ASN A 35 -22.15 -31.02 -12.14
CA ASN A 35 -22.59 -31.98 -13.15
C ASN A 35 -21.44 -32.76 -13.82
N ASN A 36 -20.20 -32.57 -13.38
CA ASN A 36 -19.00 -33.21 -13.93
C ASN A 36 -18.80 -32.97 -15.45
N LYS A 37 -19.21 -31.80 -15.94
CA LYS A 37 -19.19 -31.36 -17.34
C LYS A 37 -18.25 -30.17 -17.58
N TYR A 38 -17.45 -29.77 -16.60
CA TYR A 38 -16.58 -28.60 -16.74
C TYR A 38 -15.39 -28.90 -17.67
N PRO A 39 -15.26 -28.21 -18.82
CA PRO A 39 -14.23 -28.53 -19.83
C PRO A 39 -12.85 -27.93 -19.52
N GLY A 40 -12.75 -27.10 -18.48
CA GLY A 40 -11.51 -26.40 -18.14
C GLY A 40 -10.60 -27.15 -17.18
N ASN A 41 -9.61 -26.44 -16.64
CA ASN A 41 -8.65 -27.01 -15.71
C ASN A 41 -9.28 -27.31 -14.32
N LEU A 42 -9.48 -28.60 -14.04
CA LEU A 42 -10.08 -29.09 -12.79
C LEU A 42 -9.20 -28.86 -11.55
N ASP A 43 -7.86 -28.88 -11.68
CA ASP A 43 -6.96 -28.61 -10.55
C ASP A 43 -7.05 -27.17 -10.06
N SER A 44 -7.22 -26.23 -10.99
CA SER A 44 -7.48 -24.82 -10.66
C SER A 44 -8.79 -24.69 -9.89
N MET A 45 -9.85 -25.38 -10.33
CA MET A 45 -11.14 -25.38 -9.62
C MET A 45 -11.07 -26.05 -8.25
N LYS A 46 -10.33 -27.14 -8.12
CA LYS A 46 -10.06 -27.79 -6.83
C LYS A 46 -9.44 -26.81 -5.84
N LYS A 47 -8.39 -26.08 -6.24
CA LYS A 47 -7.73 -25.08 -5.36
C LYS A 47 -8.69 -23.96 -4.93
N ARG A 48 -9.62 -23.56 -5.80
CA ARG A 48 -10.66 -22.57 -5.47
C ARG A 48 -11.66 -23.10 -4.45
N VAL A 49 -12.13 -24.33 -4.64
CA VAL A 49 -13.03 -25.00 -3.67
C VAL A 49 -12.34 -25.18 -2.33
N GLU A 50 -11.09 -25.63 -2.32
CA GLU A 50 -10.29 -25.77 -1.11
C GLU A 50 -10.05 -24.43 -0.40
N GLY A 51 -9.77 -23.37 -1.18
CA GLY A 51 -9.62 -22.01 -0.67
C GLY A 51 -10.92 -21.41 -0.11
N ALA A 52 -12.07 -21.78 -0.68
CA ALA A 52 -13.37 -21.27 -0.27
C ALA A 52 -13.94 -22.00 0.96
N PHE A 53 -13.81 -23.32 1.01
CA PHE A 53 -14.56 -24.16 1.96
C PHE A 53 -13.68 -25.05 2.85
N PHE A 54 -12.40 -25.21 2.54
CA PHE A 54 -11.45 -26.03 3.32
C PHE A 54 -10.41 -25.19 4.06
N ASN A 55 -10.68 -23.89 4.21
CA ASN A 55 -9.83 -22.93 4.90
C ASN A 55 -8.36 -22.92 4.43
N ARG A 56 -8.12 -23.23 3.15
CA ARG A 56 -6.78 -23.23 2.57
C ARG A 56 -6.29 -21.78 2.41
N THR A 57 -5.27 -21.39 3.16
CA THR A 57 -4.64 -20.06 3.09
C THR A 57 -3.31 -20.07 2.34
N VAL A 58 -2.86 -18.89 1.92
CA VAL A 58 -1.57 -18.62 1.30
C VAL A 58 -0.98 -17.32 1.86
N LEU A 59 0.34 -17.20 1.87
CA LEU A 59 1.02 -15.97 2.28
C LEU A 59 1.19 -15.05 1.07
N CYS A 60 0.35 -14.02 0.99
CA CYS A 60 0.44 -12.99 -0.04
C CYS A 60 1.44 -11.90 0.40
N PRO A 61 2.45 -11.55 -0.43
CA PRO A 61 3.41 -10.50 -0.10
C PRO A 61 2.78 -9.11 0.06
N VAL A 62 1.52 -8.94 -0.37
CA VAL A 62 0.79 -7.66 -0.33
C VAL A 62 -0.27 -7.63 0.77
N ALA A 63 -0.93 -8.76 1.05
CA ALA A 63 -2.10 -8.84 1.93
C ALA A 63 -1.89 -9.73 3.16
N GLY A 64 -0.70 -10.31 3.35
CA GLY A 64 -0.44 -11.27 4.41
C GLY A 64 -1.13 -12.61 4.16
N GLU A 65 -1.53 -13.29 5.23
CA GLU A 65 -2.25 -14.54 5.14
C GLU A 65 -3.68 -14.31 4.61
N ILE A 66 -4.00 -14.92 3.47
CA ILE A 66 -5.32 -14.82 2.84
C ILE A 66 -5.80 -16.19 2.35
N PRO A 67 -7.12 -16.44 2.25
CA PRO A 67 -7.65 -17.62 1.58
C PRO A 67 -7.13 -17.73 0.14
N ALA A 68 -6.78 -18.94 -0.29
CA ALA A 68 -6.22 -19.20 -1.62
C ALA A 68 -7.15 -18.70 -2.73
N GLN A 69 -8.46 -18.78 -2.51
CA GLN A 69 -9.47 -18.25 -3.41
C GLN A 69 -9.36 -16.71 -3.58
N GLN A 70 -9.17 -15.98 -2.48
CA GLN A 70 -8.98 -14.53 -2.50
C GLN A 70 -7.68 -14.15 -3.23
N CYS A 71 -6.62 -14.97 -3.08
CA CYS A 71 -5.39 -14.82 -3.85
C CYS A 71 -5.68 -14.86 -5.37
N PHE A 72 -6.42 -15.86 -5.87
CA PHE A 72 -6.77 -15.94 -7.30
C PHE A 72 -7.57 -14.74 -7.80
N THR A 73 -8.47 -14.21 -6.98
CA THR A 73 -9.23 -12.99 -7.30
C THR A 73 -8.32 -11.78 -7.38
N ASN A 74 -7.41 -11.60 -6.41
CA ASN A 74 -6.48 -10.47 -6.35
C ASN A 74 -5.50 -10.48 -7.53
N GLN A 75 -5.00 -11.65 -7.95
CA GLN A 75 -4.08 -11.81 -9.09
C GLN A 75 -4.64 -11.28 -10.42
N ARG A 76 -5.97 -11.29 -10.59
CA ARG A 76 -6.67 -10.86 -11.80
C ARG A 76 -6.99 -9.37 -11.84
N LYS A 77 -6.79 -8.65 -10.72
CA LYS A 77 -7.08 -7.21 -10.66
C LYS A 77 -6.12 -6.45 -11.59
N LYS A 78 -6.68 -5.52 -12.36
CA LYS A 78 -5.92 -4.63 -13.24
C LYS A 78 -5.57 -3.33 -12.50
N PRO A 79 -4.41 -2.72 -12.77
CA PRO A 79 -4.10 -1.39 -12.29
C PRO A 79 -5.17 -0.40 -12.75
N GLY A 80 -5.48 0.56 -11.89
CA GLY A 80 -6.49 1.60 -12.15
C GLY A 80 -6.39 2.66 -11.06
N SER A 81 -7.52 3.28 -10.71
CA SER A 81 -7.57 4.31 -9.66
C SER A 81 -7.25 3.77 -8.26
N ASN A 82 -7.50 2.49 -7.99
CA ASN A 82 -7.20 1.86 -6.70
C ASN A 82 -5.70 1.48 -6.62
N PRO A 83 -4.89 2.13 -5.75
CA PRO A 83 -3.47 1.82 -5.60
C PRO A 83 -3.22 0.37 -5.16
N MET A 84 -4.18 -0.24 -4.46
CA MET A 84 -4.11 -1.62 -4.01
C MET A 84 -4.08 -2.59 -5.18
N ASN A 85 -4.84 -2.29 -6.26
CA ASN A 85 -4.83 -3.11 -7.46
C ASN A 85 -3.48 -3.04 -8.18
N LEU A 86 -2.82 -1.88 -8.18
CA LEU A 86 -1.47 -1.75 -8.72
C LEU A 86 -0.45 -2.58 -7.91
N ARG A 87 -0.55 -2.57 -6.57
CA ARG A 87 0.31 -3.38 -5.70
C ARG A 87 0.14 -4.88 -5.96
N PHE A 88 -1.09 -5.38 -6.02
CA PHE A 88 -1.37 -6.77 -6.40
C PHE A 88 -0.85 -7.10 -7.80
N PHE A 89 -1.11 -6.23 -8.77
CA PHE A 89 -0.68 -6.44 -10.15
C PHE A 89 0.85 -6.61 -10.26
N LYS A 90 1.62 -5.73 -9.59
CA LYS A 90 3.08 -5.78 -9.54
C LYS A 90 3.54 -7.06 -8.84
N ALA A 91 3.13 -7.28 -7.59
CA ALA A 91 3.59 -8.43 -6.82
C ALA A 91 3.33 -9.78 -7.51
N CYS A 92 2.15 -9.96 -8.11
CA CYS A 92 1.83 -11.18 -8.85
C CYS A 92 2.68 -11.38 -10.11
N ARG A 93 3.33 -10.33 -10.66
CA ARG A 93 4.11 -10.39 -11.91
C ARG A 93 5.62 -10.24 -11.68
N SER A 94 6.04 -10.18 -10.42
CA SER A 94 7.42 -9.99 -9.95
C SER A 94 7.95 -11.20 -9.18
N GLY A 95 7.52 -12.42 -9.52
CA GLY A 95 8.08 -13.65 -8.92
C GLY A 95 7.29 -14.25 -7.74
N CYS A 96 6.02 -13.87 -7.55
CA CYS A 96 5.16 -14.53 -6.57
C CYS A 96 4.94 -16.03 -6.89
N GLU A 97 5.29 -16.91 -5.95
CA GLU A 97 5.19 -18.38 -6.10
C GLU A 97 3.76 -18.90 -6.31
N HIS A 98 2.76 -18.16 -5.83
CA HIS A 98 1.35 -18.52 -5.98
C HIS A 98 0.70 -17.93 -7.23
N SER A 99 1.44 -17.12 -8.00
CA SER A 99 0.88 -16.42 -9.14
C SER A 99 0.71 -17.34 -10.35
N GLN A 100 -0.46 -17.26 -10.97
CA GLN A 100 -0.74 -17.85 -12.28
C GLN A 100 -0.58 -16.83 -13.43
N GLN A 101 -0.06 -15.64 -13.13
CA GLN A 101 0.14 -14.59 -14.13
C GLN A 101 1.50 -14.75 -14.80
N LYS A 102 1.59 -14.41 -16.09
CA LYS A 102 2.88 -14.36 -16.77
C LYS A 102 3.79 -13.33 -16.06
N PRO A 103 5.01 -13.70 -15.65
CA PRO A 103 5.96 -12.74 -15.10
C PRO A 103 6.22 -11.66 -16.16
N GLN A 104 6.08 -10.40 -15.75
CA GLN A 104 6.37 -9.25 -16.61
C GLN A 104 7.61 -8.49 -16.12
N PHE A 105 7.93 -8.65 -14.84
CA PHE A 105 9.10 -8.06 -14.22
C PHE A 105 10.06 -9.19 -13.89
N SER A 106 11.00 -9.46 -14.80
CA SER A 106 12.08 -10.44 -14.61
C SER A 106 13.34 -9.75 -14.07
N GLY A 107 13.17 -8.85 -13.12
CA GLY A 107 14.27 -8.22 -12.40
C GLY A 107 14.47 -8.96 -11.10
N GLU A 108 15.69 -9.41 -10.85
CA GLU A 108 16.18 -9.69 -9.50
C GLU A 108 15.63 -8.60 -8.55
N LEU A 109 15.07 -9.00 -7.41
CA LEU A 109 14.61 -8.04 -6.41
C LEU A 109 15.80 -7.17 -6.02
N ILE A 110 15.88 -5.96 -6.55
CA ILE A 110 16.88 -5.00 -6.10
C ILE A 110 16.50 -4.70 -4.67
N GLU A 111 17.36 -5.09 -3.74
CA GLU A 111 17.24 -4.71 -2.35
C GLU A 111 17.18 -3.19 -2.31
N SER A 112 15.96 -2.70 -2.12
CA SER A 112 15.73 -1.28 -2.06
C SER A 112 16.32 -0.82 -0.75
N GLN A 113 17.42 -0.08 -0.83
CA GLN A 113 17.91 0.74 0.26
C GLN A 113 16.93 1.91 0.48
N TYR A 114 15.65 1.61 0.73
CA TYR A 114 14.83 2.55 1.49
C TYR A 114 15.46 2.52 2.87
N LEU A 115 16.33 3.49 3.12
CA LEU A 115 16.64 3.92 4.47
C LEU A 115 15.27 4.21 5.07
N GLU A 116 14.76 3.29 5.90
CA GLU A 116 13.63 3.57 6.76
C GLU A 116 14.11 4.68 7.69
N GLU A 117 13.90 5.94 7.28
CA GLU A 117 13.98 7.02 8.24
C GLU A 117 12.92 6.69 9.29
N PRO A 118 13.31 6.43 10.55
CA PRO A 118 12.34 6.11 11.58
C PRO A 118 11.31 7.22 11.61
N ARG A 119 10.02 6.87 11.71
CA ARG A 119 8.89 7.79 11.91
C ARG A 119 8.96 8.48 13.28
N ALA A 120 10.12 8.97 13.67
CA ALA A 120 10.27 9.94 14.73
C ALA A 120 9.80 11.28 14.16
N THR A 121 8.54 11.60 14.44
CA THR A 121 7.98 12.95 14.51
C THR A 121 8.30 13.87 13.33
N GLN A 122 7.29 14.14 12.50
CA GLN A 122 7.27 15.30 11.60
C GLN A 122 7.41 16.60 12.38
N ILE A 123 8.62 16.92 12.85
CA ILE A 123 8.99 18.28 13.18
C ILE A 123 9.18 18.94 11.82
N LYS A 124 8.26 19.83 11.45
CA LYS A 124 8.47 20.75 10.33
C LYS A 124 9.76 21.51 10.62
N ARG A 125 10.90 21.03 10.14
CA ARG A 125 12.16 21.78 10.20
C ARG A 125 11.93 23.04 9.39
N GLU A 126 11.91 24.18 10.06
CA GLU A 126 11.85 25.49 9.41
C GLU A 126 13.04 25.55 8.42
N ASP A 127 12.79 25.89 7.16
CA ASP A 127 13.85 26.09 6.18
C ASP A 127 14.66 27.32 6.60
N ILE A 128 15.80 27.06 7.23
CA ILE A 128 16.67 28.10 7.79
C ILE A 128 17.10 29.08 6.70
N GLY A 129 17.35 28.59 5.47
CA GLY A 129 17.75 29.44 4.35
C GLY A 129 16.65 30.46 4.03
N ARG A 130 15.42 29.98 3.89
CA ARG A 130 14.25 30.84 3.63
C ARG A 130 13.98 31.81 4.77
N ALA A 131 14.11 31.37 6.03
CA ALA A 131 13.88 32.22 7.18
C ALA A 131 14.90 33.39 7.25
N LEU A 132 16.18 33.11 7.02
CA LEU A 132 17.23 34.13 7.01
C LEU A 132 17.03 35.14 5.87
N GLU A 133 16.61 34.67 4.68
CA GLU A 133 16.29 35.55 3.54
C GLU A 133 15.16 36.54 3.88
N LEU A 134 14.10 36.06 4.53
CA LEU A 134 12.98 36.90 4.94
C LEU A 134 13.39 37.97 5.96
N LEU A 135 14.18 37.60 6.97
CA LEU A 135 14.67 38.53 7.98
C LEU A 135 15.59 39.60 7.36
N ARG A 136 16.43 39.21 6.39
CA ARG A 136 17.28 40.16 5.65
C ARG A 136 16.43 41.17 4.87
N ARG A 137 15.41 40.68 4.15
CA ARG A 137 14.49 41.55 3.41
C ARG A 137 13.70 42.49 4.33
N GLU A 138 13.31 42.02 5.51
CA GLU A 138 12.63 42.87 6.50
C GLU A 138 13.55 43.97 7.03
N ALA A 139 14.83 43.66 7.26
CA ALA A 139 15.84 44.65 7.65
C ALA A 139 16.05 45.71 6.56
N GLU A 140 16.14 45.29 5.29
CA GLU A 140 16.21 46.19 4.13
C GLU A 140 15.02 47.16 4.08
N LEU A 141 13.80 46.67 4.36
CA LEU A 141 12.59 47.50 4.39
C LEU A 141 12.57 48.51 5.56
N LYS A 142 13.11 48.14 6.72
CA LYS A 142 13.12 49.00 7.92
C LYS A 142 14.18 50.09 7.87
N ALA A 143 15.34 49.81 7.27
CA ALA A 143 16.51 50.68 7.34
C ALA A 143 16.78 51.50 6.06
N GLY A 144 16.01 51.31 4.99
CA GLY A 144 16.25 52.01 3.72
C GLY A 144 17.57 51.59 3.07
N ASN A 145 18.28 52.48 2.37
CA ASN A 145 19.52 52.14 1.63
C ASN A 145 20.80 52.20 2.48
N ASP A 146 20.70 52.51 3.78
CA ASP A 146 21.85 52.59 4.67
C ASP A 146 22.28 51.18 5.10
N THR A 147 23.45 50.75 4.62
CA THR A 147 23.99 49.41 4.86
C THR A 147 24.26 49.13 6.34
N GLU A 148 24.68 50.14 7.11
CA GLU A 148 24.96 49.97 8.54
C GLU A 148 23.66 49.78 9.32
N GLN A 149 22.65 50.61 9.02
CA GLN A 149 21.32 50.49 9.63
C GLN A 149 20.61 49.17 9.23
N GLN A 150 20.79 48.69 8.00
CA GLN A 150 20.28 47.39 7.56
C GLN A 150 20.93 46.24 8.34
N GLN A 151 22.24 46.29 8.56
CA GLN A 151 22.95 45.27 9.33
C GLN A 151 22.50 45.25 10.79
N LEU A 152 22.37 46.42 11.42
CA LEU A 152 21.86 46.53 12.80
C LEU A 152 20.42 46.01 12.92
N ALA A 153 19.54 46.37 11.99
CA ALA A 153 18.17 45.87 11.95
C ALA A 153 18.10 44.35 11.75
N TYR A 154 18.97 43.79 10.91
CA TYR A 154 19.05 42.34 10.71
C TYR A 154 19.53 41.61 11.96
N ILE A 155 20.53 42.16 12.67
CA ILE A 155 21.03 41.59 13.94
C ILE A 155 19.91 41.56 15.00
N ASP A 156 19.14 42.63 15.16
CA ASP A 156 17.99 42.69 16.09
C ASP A 156 16.92 41.64 15.75
N LEU A 157 16.64 41.45 14.45
CA LEU A 157 15.69 40.43 13.98
C LEU A 157 16.19 39.00 14.23
N LEU A 158 17.48 38.75 14.03
CA LEU A 158 18.10 37.46 14.35
C LEU A 158 18.02 37.17 15.85
N GLU A 159 18.32 38.16 16.70
CA GLU A 159 18.24 37.99 18.15
C GLU A 159 16.82 37.59 18.58
N LYS A 160 15.80 38.26 18.05
CA LYS A 160 14.38 37.92 18.31
C LYS A 160 14.05 36.50 17.86
N LYS A 161 14.50 36.09 16.67
CA LYS A 161 14.24 34.75 16.14
C LYS A 161 14.92 33.66 16.97
N VAL A 162 16.14 33.88 17.44
CA VAL A 162 16.85 32.95 18.32
C VAL A 162 16.10 32.75 19.63
N ARG A 163 15.59 33.84 20.23
CA ARG A 163 14.76 33.78 21.44
C ARG A 163 13.48 32.97 21.22
N GLU A 164 12.75 33.25 20.14
CA GLU A 164 11.54 32.51 19.76
C GLU A 164 11.79 31.01 19.58
N LEU A 165 12.89 30.64 18.90
CA LEU A 165 13.27 29.24 18.69
C LEU A 165 13.67 28.56 20.00
N SER A 166 14.35 29.27 20.89
CA SER A 166 14.69 28.77 22.23
C SER A 166 13.43 28.47 23.03
N ASP A 167 12.44 29.37 23.04
CA ASP A 167 11.16 29.16 23.73
C ASP A 167 10.40 27.96 23.18
N LYS A 168 10.36 27.81 21.84
CA LYS A 168 9.75 26.65 21.18
C LYS A 168 10.42 25.35 21.62
N LEU A 169 11.75 25.28 21.61
CA LEU A 169 12.49 24.09 22.02
C LEU A 169 12.23 23.72 23.48
N ASN A 170 12.23 24.71 24.38
CA ASN A 170 11.93 24.50 25.80
C ASN A 170 10.49 23.96 26.00
N HIS A 171 9.52 24.45 25.22
CA HIS A 171 8.14 23.98 25.27
C HIS A 171 7.97 22.54 24.77
N TYR A 172 8.76 22.12 23.77
CA TYR A 172 8.76 20.74 23.27
C TYR A 172 9.39 19.73 24.23
N GLN A 173 10.31 20.15 25.11
CA GLN A 173 10.99 19.26 26.06
C GLN A 173 10.24 19.07 27.40
N GLY A 174 9.19 19.85 27.65
CA GLY A 174 8.38 19.80 28.88
C GLY A 174 7.08 18.99 28.79
N ASN A 175 6.81 18.32 27.66
CA ASN A 175 5.67 17.41 27.43
C ASN A 175 6.14 15.96 27.24
#